data_AF-A0A6A4TA84-F1
#
_entry.id   AF-A0A6A4TA84-F1
#
_cell.length_a   1.000
_cell.length_b   1.000
_cell.length_c   1.000
_cell.angle_alpha   90.00
_cell.angle_beta   90.00
_cell.angle_gamma   90.00
#
_symmetry.space_group_name_H-M   'P 1'
#
loop_
_entity.id
_entity.type
_entity.pdbx_description
1 polymer ?
#
loop_
_entity_poly.entity_id
_entity_poly.type
_entity_poly.pdbx_seq_one_letter_code
_entity_poly.pdbx_strand_id
1 'polypeptide(L)'
;MKLYIVPVGNQTDIPYSRVNHNKYMVTDKVAYIGTSNWSGDYFMTTAGVGLVVSQHAPDPAGETQALQTQLRAIFDRDWNSEFAVHLGDLGNHRDCALLST
;
A
#
# COMPACT_ATOMS: atom_id res chain seq x y z
N MET A 1 -11.84 -3.54 7.08
CA MET A 1 -11.16 -2.78 6.00
C MET A 1 -10.73 -1.44 6.58
N LYS A 2 -9.49 -1.02 6.34
CA LYS A 2 -9.00 0.32 6.66
C LYS A 2 -8.51 1.00 5.37
N LEU A 3 -8.52 2.33 5.36
CA LEU A 3 -7.89 3.16 4.34
C LEU A 3 -6.75 3.94 4.99
N TYR A 4 -5.64 4.05 4.26
CA TYR A 4 -4.50 4.85 4.68
C TYR A 4 -4.64 6.28 4.15
N ILE A 5 -4.54 7.25 5.04
CA ILE A 5 -4.56 8.69 4.71
C ILE A 5 -3.11 9.20 4.72
N VAL A 6 -2.70 9.91 3.68
CA VAL A 6 -1.35 10.50 3.65
C VAL A 6 -1.36 11.74 4.58
N PRO A 7 -0.53 11.78 5.64
CA PRO A 7 -0.51 12.92 6.54
C PRO A 7 0.03 14.19 5.87
N VAL A 8 -0.41 15.35 6.33
CA VAL A 8 0.14 16.67 5.89
C VAL A 8 1.48 16.94 6.57
N GLY A 9 1.64 16.51 7.82
CA GLY A 9 2.80 16.85 8.64
C GLY A 9 2.94 18.37 8.83
N ASN A 10 4.18 18.88 8.77
CA ASN A 10 4.47 20.31 8.90
C ASN A 10 4.51 21.04 7.53
N GLN A 11 3.93 20.44 6.48
CA GLN A 11 3.95 21.00 5.13
C GLN A 11 2.68 21.78 4.82
N THR A 12 2.76 22.68 3.83
CA THR A 12 1.57 23.34 3.29
C THR A 12 0.69 22.31 2.60
N ASP A 13 -0.62 22.35 2.87
CA ASP A 13 -1.58 21.44 2.24
C ASP A 13 -1.86 21.84 0.78
N ILE A 14 -0.92 21.49 -0.10
CA ILE A 14 -1.05 21.73 -1.54
C ILE A 14 -1.94 20.61 -2.13
N PRO A 15 -3.05 20.94 -2.80
CA PRO A 15 -3.95 19.94 -3.38
C PRO A 15 -3.22 18.97 -4.32
N TYR A 16 -3.57 17.69 -4.23
CA TYR A 16 -3.05 16.59 -5.08
C TYR A 16 -1.54 16.34 -5.05
N SER A 17 -0.78 17.04 -4.22
CA SER A 17 0.68 16.88 -4.12
C SER A 17 1.11 15.64 -3.33
N ARG A 18 0.21 15.08 -2.53
CA ARG A 18 0.48 13.99 -1.58
C ARG A 18 -0.32 12.75 -1.97
N VAL A 19 0.36 11.71 -2.45
CA VAL A 19 -0.27 10.46 -2.86
C VAL A 19 0.54 9.26 -2.38
N ASN A 20 -0.15 8.25 -1.85
CA ASN A 20 0.40 6.91 -1.73
C ASN A 20 -0.01 6.14 -2.98
N HIS A 21 0.96 5.85 -3.86
CA HIS A 21 0.72 5.21 -5.16
C HIS A 21 1.34 3.81 -5.24
N ASN A 22 1.52 3.17 -4.09
CA ASN A 22 2.09 1.83 -4.00
C ASN A 22 1.08 0.79 -4.49
N LYS A 23 1.56 -0.17 -5.28
CA LYS A 23 0.76 -1.27 -5.85
C LYS A 23 1.48 -2.57 -5.55
N TYR A 24 1.21 -3.11 -4.37
CA TYR A 24 1.76 -4.37 -3.94
C TYR A 24 0.70 -5.18 -3.20
N MET A 25 0.91 -6.49 -3.15
CA MET A 25 0.18 -7.40 -2.30
C MET A 25 1.20 -8.27 -1.58
N VAL A 26 1.00 -8.47 -0.28
CA VAL A 26 1.83 -9.38 0.51
C VAL A 26 0.93 -10.46 1.10
N THR A 27 1.39 -11.70 1.00
CA THR A 27 0.78 -12.88 1.63
C THR A 27 1.79 -13.50 2.59
N ASP A 28 1.44 -14.58 3.27
CA ASP A 28 2.36 -15.27 4.18
C ASP A 28 3.63 -15.82 3.49
N LYS A 29 3.61 -16.02 2.17
CA LYS A 29 4.71 -16.68 1.43
C LYS A 29 5.21 -15.90 0.22
N VAL A 30 4.37 -15.03 -0.35
CA VAL A 30 4.61 -14.39 -1.65
C VAL A 30 4.38 -12.90 -1.53
N ALA A 31 5.24 -12.14 -2.20
CA ALA A 31 5.04 -10.73 -2.47
C ALA A 31 4.79 -10.49 -3.97
N TYR A 32 3.86 -9.61 -4.26
CA TYR A 32 3.61 -9.07 -5.59
C TYR A 32 3.86 -7.56 -5.57
N ILE A 33 4.57 -7.04 -6.56
CA ILE A 33 4.70 -5.61 -6.85
C ILE A 33 4.31 -5.42 -8.31
N GLY A 34 3.51 -4.41 -8.63
CA GLY A 34 3.14 -4.17 -10.02
C GLY A 34 2.79 -2.72 -10.34
N THR A 35 2.39 -2.49 -11.59
CA THR A 35 1.97 -1.18 -12.07
C THR A 35 0.45 -1.00 -12.12
N SER A 36 -0.31 -2.10 -12.01
CA SER A 36 -1.77 -2.10 -12.13
C SER A 36 -2.46 -1.81 -10.80
N ASN A 37 -3.57 -1.07 -10.85
CA ASN A 37 -4.53 -1.03 -9.75
C ASN A 37 -5.39 -2.31 -9.73
N TRP A 38 -6.05 -2.59 -8.61
CA TRP A 38 -6.96 -3.74 -8.46
C TRP A 38 -8.37 -3.37 -8.92
N SER A 39 -8.48 -2.91 -10.16
CA SER A 39 -9.73 -2.58 -10.83
C SER A 39 -9.79 -3.29 -12.18
N GLY A 40 -10.98 -3.73 -12.59
CA GLY A 40 -11.17 -4.61 -13.75
C GLY A 40 -10.60 -4.05 -15.06
N ASP A 41 -10.71 -2.73 -15.27
CA ASP A 41 -10.18 -2.01 -16.43
C ASP A 41 -8.66 -2.16 -16.58
N TYR A 42 -7.92 -2.19 -15.47
CA TYR A 42 -6.47 -2.41 -15.47
C TYR A 42 -6.06 -3.82 -15.91
N PHE A 43 -6.95 -4.80 -15.81
CA PHE A 43 -6.70 -6.17 -16.26
C PHE A 43 -7.16 -6.42 -17.70
N MET A 44 -8.14 -5.65 -18.18
CA MET A 44 -8.75 -5.88 -19.50
C MET A 44 -8.22 -4.94 -20.59
N THR A 45 -7.82 -3.73 -20.22
CA THR A 45 -7.57 -2.64 -21.20
C THR A 45 -6.23 -1.95 -21.03
N THR A 46 -5.50 -2.25 -19.96
CA THR A 46 -4.19 -1.62 -19.67
C THR A 46 -3.07 -2.65 -19.72
N ALA A 47 -1.98 -2.29 -20.39
CA ALA A 47 -0.74 -3.06 -20.30
C ALA A 47 0.02 -2.68 -19.02
N GLY A 48 0.44 -3.68 -18.25
CA GLY A 48 1.18 -3.49 -17.01
C GLY A 48 2.27 -4.54 -16.83
N VAL A 49 3.14 -4.31 -15.86
CA VAL A 49 4.17 -5.27 -15.44
C VAL A 49 3.98 -5.60 -13.96
N GLY A 50 4.23 -6.85 -13.62
CA GLY A 50 4.20 -7.34 -12.25
C GLY A 50 5.40 -8.25 -11.96
N LEU A 51 5.95 -8.13 -10.77
CA LEU A 51 6.97 -9.00 -10.21
C LEU A 51 6.36 -9.79 -9.06
N VAL A 52 6.43 -11.12 -9.17
CA VAL A 52 6.05 -12.06 -8.11
C VAL A 52 7.31 -12.64 -7.50
N VAL A 53 7.48 -12.49 -6.19
CA VAL A 53 8.64 -12.99 -5.44
C VAL A 53 8.20 -14.02 -4.42
N SER A 54 8.75 -15.23 -4.55
CA SER A 54 8.57 -16.35 -3.62
C SER A 54 9.94 -16.86 -3.20
N GLN A 55 10.40 -16.46 -2.02
CA GLN A 55 11.71 -16.85 -1.48
C GLN A 55 11.54 -18.05 -0.56
N HIS A 56 12.04 -19.21 -1.00
CA HIS A 56 11.91 -20.47 -0.27
C HIS A 56 13.15 -20.85 0.55
N ALA A 57 14.32 -20.29 0.21
CA ALA A 57 15.58 -20.55 0.90
C ALA A 57 15.97 -19.35 1.77
N PRO A 58 16.54 -19.58 2.97
CA PRO A 58 17.16 -18.51 3.76
C PRO A 58 18.32 -17.89 2.96
N ASP A 59 18.57 -16.60 3.19
CA ASP A 59 19.81 -15.97 2.72
C ASP A 59 21.01 -16.75 3.32
N PRO A 60 21.90 -17.33 2.51
CA PRO A 60 23.06 -18.08 3.00
C PRO A 60 23.95 -17.27 3.94
N ALA A 61 23.99 -15.95 3.79
CA ALA A 61 24.77 -15.06 4.64
C ALA A 61 23.95 -14.51 5.83
N GLY A 62 22.62 -14.67 5.82
CA GLY A 62 21.73 -14.08 6.82
C GLY A 62 21.75 -12.56 6.88
N GLU A 63 22.33 -11.90 5.87
CA GLU A 63 22.59 -10.45 5.86
C GLU A 63 21.35 -9.67 5.41
N THR A 64 20.49 -10.27 4.58
CA THR A 64 19.33 -9.60 3.99
C THR A 64 18.02 -10.33 4.29
N GLN A 65 17.03 -9.59 4.80
CA GLN A 65 15.67 -10.10 4.97
C GLN A 65 15.01 -10.38 3.62
N ALA A 66 14.18 -11.42 3.54
CA ALA A 66 13.36 -11.68 2.36
C ALA A 66 12.51 -10.45 2.00
N LEU A 67 12.37 -10.15 0.69
CA LEU A 67 11.57 -9.03 0.20
C LEU A 67 10.12 -9.12 0.68
N GLN A 68 9.58 -10.33 0.77
CA GLN A 68 8.26 -10.57 1.35
C GLN A 68 8.17 -10.04 2.79
N THR A 69 9.18 -10.30 3.62
CA THR A 69 9.25 -9.81 5.00
C THR A 69 9.35 -8.29 5.04
N GLN A 70 10.17 -7.71 4.17
CA GLN A 70 10.31 -6.25 4.07
C GLN A 70 8.99 -5.57 3.68
N LEU A 71 8.28 -6.10 2.67
CA LEU A 71 6.97 -5.58 2.25
C LEU A 71 5.90 -5.77 3.32
N ARG A 72 5.92 -6.89 4.04
CA ARG A 72 5.05 -7.10 5.20
C ARG A 72 5.29 -6.04 6.27
N ALA A 73 6.56 -5.72 6.58
CA ALA A 73 6.88 -4.70 7.55
C ALA A 73 6.37 -3.30 7.13
N ILE A 74 6.43 -2.96 5.84
CA ILE A 74 5.84 -1.73 5.29
C ILE A 74 4.32 -1.74 5.44
N PHE A 75 3.67 -2.85 5.10
CA PHE A 75 2.22 -3.01 5.27
C PHE A 75 1.82 -2.84 6.74
N ASP A 76 2.47 -3.55 7.65
CA ASP A 76 2.16 -3.53 9.08
C ASP A 76 2.40 -2.15 9.70
N ARG A 77 3.45 -1.43 9.26
CA ARG A 77 3.69 -0.04 9.65
C ARG A 77 2.53 0.86 9.25
N ASP A 78 2.07 0.78 7.99
CA ASP A 78 1.01 1.66 7.48
C ASP A 78 -0.35 1.29 8.08
N TRP A 79 -0.66 0.00 8.16
CA TRP A 79 -1.95 -0.53 8.63
C TRP A 79 -2.21 -0.31 10.13
N ASN A 80 -1.15 -0.28 10.93
CA ASN A 80 -1.22 -0.04 12.37
C ASN A 80 -0.92 1.42 12.75
N SER A 81 -0.69 2.30 11.77
CA SER A 81 -0.50 3.73 12.03
C SER A 81 -1.81 4.42 12.44
N GLU A 82 -1.70 5.58 13.07
CA GLU A 82 -2.83 6.48 13.36
C GLU A 82 -3.52 6.99 12.08
N PHE A 83 -2.87 6.88 10.92
CA PHE A 83 -3.38 7.31 9.63
C PHE A 83 -4.18 6.21 8.90
N ALA A 84 -4.30 5.01 9.48
CA ALA A 84 -5.15 3.95 8.97
C ALA A 84 -6.54 3.98 9.61
N VAL A 85 -7.52 4.50 8.88
CA VAL A 85 -8.89 4.73 9.35
C VAL A 85 -9.80 3.59 8.90
N HIS A 86 -10.67 3.11 9.78
CA HIS A 86 -11.67 2.12 9.41
C HIS A 86 -12.62 2.66 8.35
N LEU A 87 -12.95 1.84 7.34
CA LEU A 87 -13.86 2.23 6.25
C LEU A 87 -15.22 2.76 6.76
N GLY A 88 -15.73 2.21 7.86
CA GLY A 88 -16.98 2.67 8.47
C GLY A 88 -16.91 4.03 9.16
N ASP A 89 -15.72 4.52 9.50
CA ASP A 89 -15.51 5.72 10.29
C ASP A 89 -15.11 6.93 9.43
N LEU A 90 -14.95 6.76 8.11
CA LEU A 90 -14.45 7.79 7.20
C LEU A 90 -15.32 9.06 7.15
N GLY A 91 -16.64 8.93 7.36
CA GLY A 91 -17.58 10.07 7.34
C GLY A 91 -17.27 11.16 8.35
N ASN A 92 -16.48 10.83 9.38
CA ASN A 92 -16.10 11.76 10.43
C ASN A 92 -14.65 12.25 10.29
N HIS A 93 -13.90 11.83 9.25
CA HIS A 93 -12.48 12.14 9.13
C HIS A 93 -12.25 13.35 8.22
N ARG A 94 -11.79 14.46 8.82
CA ARG A 94 -11.59 15.77 8.14
C ARG A 94 -10.68 15.70 6.91
N ASP A 95 -9.70 14.80 6.94
CA ASP A 95 -8.74 14.64 5.84
C ASP A 95 -9.16 13.60 4.78
N CYS A 96 -10.37 13.04 4.90
CA CYS A 96 -10.89 12.06 3.94
C CYS A 96 -11.79 12.74 2.89
N ALA A 97 -11.26 12.95 1.69
CA ALA A 97 -11.98 13.56 0.58
C ALA A 97 -12.95 12.61 -0.16
N LEU A 98 -13.04 11.34 0.24
CA LEU A 98 -13.84 10.32 -0.45
C LEU A 98 -15.37 10.48 -0.26
N LEU A 99 -15.82 11.37 0.63
CA LEU A 99 -17.24 11.54 0.97
C LEU A 99 -17.79 12.92 0.58
N SER A 100 -17.05 13.68 -0.22
CA SER A 100 -17.52 14.95 -0.80
C SER A 100 -18.27 14.69 -2.10
N THR A 101 -19.47 14.12 -2.02
CA THR A 101 -20.43 14.04 -3.15
C THR A 101 -21.78 14.59 -2.73
#